data_AF-A0A0C3PKV9-F1
#
_entry.id   AF-A0A0C3PKV9-F1
#
_cell.length_a   1.000
_cell.length_b   1.000
_cell.length_c   1.000
_cell.angle_alpha   90.00
_cell.angle_beta   90.00
_cell.angle_gamma   90.00
#
_symmetry.space_group_name_H-M   'P 1'
#
loop_
_entity.id
_entity.type
_entity.pdbx_description
1 polymer ?
#
loop_
_entity_poly.entity_id
_entity_poly.type
_entity_poly.pdbx_seq_one_letter_code
_entity_poly.pdbx_strand_id
1 'polypeptide(L)'
;TYAKAAESIHKLHRSGKIKDSKNVSIKWGLLKHTYNAIMTYCSGSGKHWDNENGVNICGAADAEKWAKFISQNVAMKPFHNMGWQYLPMMEDIYPQG
;
A
#
# COMPACT_ATOMS: atom_id res chain seq x y z
N THR A 1 7.81 -17.50 7.67
CA THR A 1 7.23 -18.19 6.49
C THR A 1 5.73 -17.93 6.47
N TYR A 2 5.07 -18.03 5.31
CA TYR A 2 3.61 -17.79 5.21
C TYR A 2 2.79 -18.79 6.03
N ALA A 3 3.26 -20.02 6.18
CA ALA A 3 2.63 -21.03 7.04
C ALA A 3 2.58 -20.59 8.52
N LYS A 4 3.73 -20.16 9.08
CA LYS A 4 3.78 -19.65 10.46
C LYS A 4 2.92 -18.40 10.65
N ALA A 5 2.86 -17.51 9.65
CA ALA A 5 2.00 -16.34 9.70
C ALA A 5 0.52 -16.72 9.66
N ALA A 6 0.12 -17.70 8.84
CA ALA A 6 -1.23 -18.23 8.81
C ALA A 6 -1.63 -18.85 10.17
N GLU A 7 -0.75 -19.65 10.78
CA GLU A 7 -0.97 -20.21 12.12
C GLU A 7 -1.18 -19.12 13.18
N SER A 8 -0.39 -18.04 13.15
CA SER A 8 -0.58 -16.90 14.05
C SER A 8 -1.90 -16.18 13.80
N ILE A 9 -2.29 -15.98 12.53
CA ILE A 9 -3.57 -15.35 12.15
C ILE A 9 -4.76 -16.24 12.55
N HIS A 10 -4.64 -17.57 12.46
CA HIS A 10 -5.68 -18.51 12.88
C HIS A 10 -6.05 -18.33 14.35
N LYS A 11 -5.09 -18.00 15.22
CA LYS A 11 -5.35 -17.75 16.65
C LYS A 11 -6.22 -16.50 16.89
N LEU A 12 -6.31 -15.61 15.92
CA LEU A 12 -7.12 -14.38 15.97
C LEU A 12 -8.46 -14.52 15.23
N HIS A 13 -8.76 -15.71 14.69
CA HIS A 13 -9.98 -15.96 13.92
C HIS A 13 -11.21 -15.89 14.83
N ARG A 14 -12.26 -15.19 14.37
CA ARG A 14 -13.55 -15.10 15.07
C ARG A 14 -14.71 -15.69 14.26
N SER A 15 -14.72 -15.50 12.94
CA SER A 15 -15.79 -15.97 12.06
C SER A 15 -15.36 -16.01 10.59
N GLY A 16 -16.15 -16.70 9.75
CA GLY A 16 -15.91 -16.82 8.31
C GLY A 16 -14.79 -17.80 7.93
N LYS A 17 -14.31 -17.74 6.68
CA LYS A 17 -13.27 -18.65 6.17
C LYS A 17 -11.92 -18.40 6.85
N ILE A 18 -11.37 -19.46 7.44
CA ILE A 18 -10.00 -19.51 7.98
C ILE A 18 -8.97 -19.21 6.88
N LYS A 19 -8.00 -18.35 7.16
CA LYS A 19 -7.02 -17.85 6.18
C LYS A 19 -5.78 -18.72 6.13
N ASP A 20 -5.61 -19.46 5.04
CA ASP A 20 -4.46 -20.33 4.84
C ASP A 20 -3.18 -19.58 4.39
N SER A 21 -2.08 -20.32 4.26
CA SER A 21 -0.79 -19.79 3.79
C SER A 21 -0.87 -19.14 2.41
N LYS A 22 -1.77 -19.60 1.52
CA LYS A 22 -1.96 -19.00 0.19
C LYS A 22 -2.65 -17.65 0.31
N ASN A 23 -3.66 -17.53 1.18
CA ASN A 23 -4.30 -16.25 1.49
C ASN A 23 -3.30 -15.23 2.05
N VAL A 24 -2.42 -15.66 2.96
CA VAL A 24 -1.37 -14.80 3.51
C VAL A 24 -0.39 -14.35 2.43
N SER A 25 0.09 -15.27 1.58
CA SER A 25 1.00 -14.95 0.48
C SER A 25 0.41 -13.92 -0.50
N ILE A 26 -0.85 -14.11 -0.90
CA ILE A 26 -1.56 -13.17 -1.78
C ILE A 26 -1.68 -11.79 -1.11
N LYS A 27 -2.10 -11.75 0.16
CA LYS A 27 -2.26 -10.48 0.88
C LYS A 27 -0.93 -9.76 1.04
N TRP A 28 0.14 -10.49 1.38
CA TRP A 28 1.49 -9.93 1.47
C TRP A 28 2.00 -9.39 0.13
N GLY A 29 1.74 -10.10 -0.97
CA GLY A 29 2.03 -9.62 -2.32
C GLY A 29 1.36 -8.30 -2.64
N LEU A 30 0.07 -8.16 -2.30
CA LEU A 30 -0.68 -6.91 -2.49
C LEU A 30 -0.14 -5.77 -1.62
N LEU A 31 0.19 -6.03 -0.35
CA LEU A 31 0.79 -5.02 0.54
C LEU A 31 2.11 -4.50 -0.02
N LYS A 32 3.01 -5.40 -0.45
CA LYS A 32 4.26 -4.99 -1.11
C LYS A 32 4.03 -4.23 -2.40
N HIS A 33 3.06 -4.65 -3.21
CA HIS A 33 2.74 -3.95 -4.45
C HIS A 33 2.28 -2.50 -4.20
N THR A 34 1.39 -2.29 -3.22
CA THR A 34 0.97 -0.96 -2.78
C THR A 34 2.15 -0.14 -2.24
N TYR A 35 2.96 -0.72 -1.36
CA TYR A 35 4.15 -0.06 -0.81
C TYR A 35 5.11 0.41 -1.91
N ASN A 36 5.46 -0.49 -2.85
CA ASN A 36 6.35 -0.16 -3.96
C ASN A 36 5.78 0.94 -4.86
N ALA A 37 4.46 0.97 -5.06
CA ALA A 37 3.81 2.02 -5.83
C ALA A 37 3.88 3.40 -5.14
N ILE A 38 3.73 3.44 -3.81
CA ILE A 38 3.93 4.65 -2.99
C ILE A 38 5.39 5.10 -3.08
N MET A 39 6.35 4.20 -2.86
CA MET A 39 7.77 4.52 -2.97
C MET A 39 8.17 5.04 -4.36
N THR A 40 7.63 4.43 -5.42
CA THR A 40 7.83 4.89 -6.80
C THR A 40 7.30 6.31 -6.99
N TYR A 41 6.12 6.62 -6.43
CA TYR A 41 5.58 7.98 -6.45
C TYR A 41 6.51 8.96 -5.70
N CYS A 42 6.93 8.62 -4.48
CA CYS A 42 7.79 9.45 -3.64
C CYS A 42 9.19 9.68 -4.23
N SER A 43 9.70 8.76 -5.05
CA SER A 43 10.98 8.94 -5.75
C SER A 43 10.95 10.00 -6.86
N GLY A 44 9.76 10.46 -7.26
CA GLY A 44 9.62 11.51 -8.26
C GLY A 44 9.95 12.89 -7.70
N SER A 45 10.65 13.72 -8.49
CA SER A 45 10.91 15.11 -8.11
C SER A 45 9.61 15.91 -7.97
N GLY A 46 9.52 16.74 -6.93
CA GLY A 46 8.37 17.60 -6.64
C GLY A 46 7.09 16.84 -6.27
N LYS A 47 7.21 15.58 -5.85
CA LYS A 47 6.08 14.77 -5.37
C LYS A 47 5.96 14.92 -3.86
N HIS A 48 4.73 15.16 -3.41
CA HIS A 48 4.40 15.25 -2.00
C HIS A 48 3.63 14.00 -1.59
N TRP A 49 4.04 13.40 -0.48
CA TRP A 49 3.29 12.34 0.18
C TRP A 49 3.21 12.66 1.67
N ASP A 50 2.01 12.49 2.20
CA ASP A 50 1.69 12.60 3.61
C ASP A 50 0.97 11.33 4.05
N ASN A 51 1.33 10.77 5.21
CA ASN A 51 0.78 9.47 5.62
C ASN A 51 -0.68 9.55 6.11
N GLU A 52 -1.22 10.75 6.32
CA GLU A 52 -2.62 10.98 6.67
C GLU A 52 -3.44 11.35 5.43
N ASN A 53 -2.90 12.23 4.58
CA ASN A 53 -3.60 12.85 3.45
C ASN A 53 -3.21 12.28 2.08
N GLY A 54 -2.25 11.35 2.04
CA GLY A 54 -1.77 10.71 0.81
C GLY A 54 -1.04 11.71 -0.07
N VAL A 55 -1.43 11.79 -1.34
CA VAL A 55 -0.83 12.74 -2.28
C VAL A 55 -1.29 14.17 -2.03
N ASN A 56 -2.48 14.37 -1.44
CA ASN A 56 -3.07 15.67 -1.14
C ASN A 56 -3.13 16.61 -2.37
N ILE A 57 -3.79 16.15 -3.43
CA ILE A 57 -3.82 16.85 -4.71
C ILE A 57 -4.63 18.14 -4.60
N CYS A 58 -3.99 19.26 -4.92
CA CYS A 58 -4.59 20.59 -4.87
C CYS A 58 -4.55 21.28 -6.24
N GLY A 59 -5.72 21.62 -6.78
CA GLY A 59 -5.85 22.34 -8.04
C GLY A 59 -5.73 21.45 -9.30
N ALA A 60 -6.06 22.05 -10.44
CA ALA A 60 -6.23 21.33 -11.71
C ALA A 60 -4.92 20.74 -12.26
N ALA A 61 -3.80 21.46 -12.10
CA ALA A 61 -2.51 21.02 -12.62
C ALA A 61 -1.99 19.75 -11.94
N ASP A 62 -2.18 19.62 -10.62
CA ASP A 62 -1.76 18.43 -9.90
C ASP A 62 -2.72 17.25 -10.12
N ALA A 63 -4.02 17.54 -10.32
CA ALA A 63 -5.00 16.53 -10.73
C ALA A 63 -4.67 15.91 -12.10
N GLU A 64 -4.21 16.71 -13.07
CA GLU A 64 -3.79 16.19 -14.38
C GLU A 64 -2.54 15.29 -14.27
N LYS A 65 -1.51 15.73 -13.53
CA LYS A 65 -0.31 14.92 -13.26
C LYS A 65 -0.66 13.61 -12.56
N TRP A 66 -1.60 13.66 -11.61
CA TRP A 66 -2.08 12.48 -10.92
C TRP A 66 -2.82 11.52 -11.84
N ALA A 67 -3.75 12.02 -12.65
CA ALA A 67 -4.50 11.21 -13.61
C ALA A 67 -3.56 10.43 -14.55
N LYS A 68 -2.51 11.10 -15.04
CA LYS A 68 -1.46 10.45 -15.84
C LYS A 68 -0.75 9.35 -15.04
N PHE A 69 -0.37 9.62 -13.80
CA PHE A 69 0.33 8.66 -12.94
C PHE A 69 -0.51 7.41 -12.63
N ILE A 70 -1.78 7.57 -12.24
CA ILE A 70 -2.65 6.44 -11.88
C ILE A 70 -3.08 5.59 -13.09
N SER A 71 -3.01 6.14 -14.32
CA SER A 71 -3.24 5.36 -15.54
C SER A 71 -2.24 4.21 -15.69
N GLN A 72 -1.03 4.39 -15.16
CA GLN A 72 0.05 3.39 -15.15
C GLN A 72 0.18 2.70 -13.78
N ASN A 73 -0.34 3.30 -12.71
CA ASN A 73 -0.21 2.84 -11.34
C ASN A 73 -1.58 2.75 -10.65
N VAL A 74 -2.44 1.84 -11.14
CA VAL A 74 -3.85 1.73 -10.69
C VAL A 74 -3.97 1.48 -9.18
N ALA A 75 -2.98 0.81 -8.57
CA ALA A 75 -2.91 0.58 -7.13
C ALA A 75 -2.88 1.87 -6.29
N MET A 76 -2.47 2.99 -6.89
CA MET A 76 -2.35 4.28 -6.21
C MET A 76 -3.65 5.09 -6.17
N LYS A 77 -4.66 4.69 -6.96
CA LYS A 77 -5.95 5.39 -7.07
C LYS A 77 -6.63 5.71 -5.72
N PRO A 78 -6.61 4.83 -4.70
CA PRO A 78 -7.22 5.13 -3.40
C PRO A 78 -6.55 6.27 -2.62
N PHE A 79 -5.30 6.63 -2.94
CA PHE A 79 -4.47 7.52 -2.12
C PHE A 79 -4.43 8.97 -2.60
N HIS A 80 -5.45 9.40 -3.34
CA HIS A 80 -5.57 10.77 -3.83
C HIS A 80 -5.54 11.78 -2.68
N ASN A 81 -6.40 11.59 -1.66
CA ASN A 81 -6.53 12.42 -0.46
C ASN A 81 -6.60 11.57 0.82
N MET A 82 -6.03 10.36 0.78
CA MET A 82 -5.97 9.46 1.92
C MET A 82 -4.60 8.82 1.94
N GLY A 83 -3.92 8.91 3.08
CA GLY A 83 -2.65 8.23 3.26
C GLY A 83 -2.83 6.73 3.47
N TRP A 84 -1.75 6.07 3.89
CA TRP A 84 -1.76 4.62 4.08
C TRP A 84 -1.19 4.24 5.44
N GLN A 85 -2.07 4.01 6.42
CA GLN A 85 -1.69 3.70 7.80
C GLN A 85 -0.67 2.56 7.98
N TYR A 86 -0.57 1.65 7.00
CA TYR A 86 0.38 0.53 7.03
C TYR A 86 1.77 0.91 6.53
N LEU A 87 1.99 2.13 6.04
CA LEU A 87 3.27 2.58 5.48
C LEU A 87 4.41 2.45 6.51
N PRO A 88 4.30 2.95 7.76
CA PRO A 88 5.39 2.80 8.74
C PRO A 88 5.64 1.31 9.08
N MET A 89 4.58 0.51 9.18
CA MET A 89 4.71 -0.93 9.44
C MET A 89 5.42 -1.65 8.29
N MET A 90 5.20 -1.22 7.05
CA MET A 90 5.86 -1.78 5.87
C MET A 90 7.34 -1.40 5.81
N GLU A 91 7.70 -0.17 6.19
CA GLU A 91 9.10 0.26 6.27
C GLU A 91 9.90 -0.59 7.28
N ASP A 92 9.29 -0.92 8.43
CA ASP A 92 9.92 -1.75 9.47
C ASP A 92 10.16 -3.20 9.04
N ILE A 93 9.19 -3.82 8.35
CA ILE A 93 9.20 -5.27 8.05
C ILE A 93 9.64 -5.59 6.61
N TYR A 94 9.65 -4.58 5.74
CA TYR A 94 10.05 -4.65 4.34
C TYR A 94 10.81 -3.37 3.94
N PRO A 95 11.94 -3.06 4.60
CA PRO A 95 12.78 -1.95 4.19
C PRO A 95 13.28 -2.23 2.77
N GLN A 96 12.98 -1.34 1.84
CA GLN A 96 13.76 -1.28 0.60
C GLN A 96 15.09 -0.64 0.98
N GLY A 97 16.17 -1.40 0.78
CA GLY A 97 17.53 -0.93 1.01
C GLY A 97 17.90 0.24 0.12
#